data_AF-A0AAE3WGJ1-F1
#
_entry.id   AF-A0AAE3WGJ1-F1
#
_cell.length_a   1.000
_cell.length_b   1.000
_cell.length_c   1.000
_cell.angle_alpha   90.00
_cell.angle_beta   90.00
_cell.angle_gamma   90.00
#
_symmetry.space_group_name_H-M   'P 1'
#
loop_
_entity.id
_entity.type
_entity.pdbx_description
1 polymer ?
#
loop_
_entity_poly.entity_id
_entity_poly.type
_entity_poly.pdbx_seq_one_letter_code
_entity_poly.pdbx_strand_id
1 'polypeptide(L)'
;MQAGRTARAGLFGVAVVALVACEEGAPFGHQTFRAQYAVARDALENGHYEKAGRSYQRLMEQAGPFAPRIRLEYAHTLLRKGDYAQAAAQAGTLVQGEKGAARAAALAVKATAEHEIALQMLAAGNRNEGKSYLESADRGMAEVLKTHPELDPIGSLAARRASIKVRKSAL
;
A
#
# COMPACT_ATOMS: atom_id res chain seq x y z
N MET A 1 37.09 80.89 24.95
CA MET A 1 36.11 80.39 25.92
C MET A 1 34.74 80.44 25.30
N GLN A 2 34.12 79.29 25.02
CA GLN A 2 32.71 79.01 25.29
C GLN A 2 32.47 77.52 25.03
N ALA A 3 31.93 76.88 26.07
CA ALA A 3 31.73 75.45 26.21
C ALA A 3 30.36 75.03 25.64
N GLY A 4 30.23 73.75 25.30
CA GLY A 4 28.93 73.17 24.97
C GLY A 4 29.00 71.72 24.52
N ARG A 5 29.32 70.80 25.44
CA ARG A 5 29.04 69.36 25.28
C ARG A 5 27.56 69.12 25.56
N THR A 6 26.84 68.46 24.65
CA THR A 6 25.62 67.72 25.00
C THR A 6 25.57 66.41 24.19
N ALA A 7 25.64 65.29 24.92
CA ALA A 7 25.33 63.96 24.44
C ALA A 7 23.82 63.77 24.47
N ARG A 8 23.23 63.19 23.41
CA ARG A 8 21.94 62.46 23.51
C ARG A 8 21.97 61.24 22.61
N ALA A 9 21.90 60.09 23.28
CA ALA A 9 21.57 58.80 22.69
C ALA A 9 20.18 58.88 22.02
N GLY A 10 20.08 58.30 20.83
CA GLY A 10 18.84 58.13 20.09
C GLY A 10 18.80 56.75 19.47
N LEU A 11 18.64 55.74 20.33
CA LEU A 11 18.33 54.36 19.96
C LEU A 11 16.90 54.34 19.39
N PHE A 12 16.74 54.43 18.07
CA PHE A 12 15.45 54.15 17.43
C PHE A 12 15.43 52.72 16.92
N GLY A 13 14.65 51.91 17.62
CA GLY A 13 14.50 50.49 17.44
C GLY A 13 13.93 50.13 16.08
N VAL A 14 14.67 49.30 15.35
CA VAL A 14 14.14 48.50 14.27
C VAL A 14 13.25 47.44 14.91
N ALA A 15 11.94 47.65 14.87
CA ALA A 15 10.95 46.64 15.19
C ALA A 15 11.01 45.53 14.12
N VAL A 16 11.90 44.56 14.32
CA VAL A 16 11.84 43.28 13.62
C VAL A 16 10.62 42.56 14.19
N VAL A 17 9.49 42.67 13.49
CA VAL A 17 8.35 41.79 13.69
C VAL A 17 8.83 40.40 13.28
N ALA A 18 9.26 39.62 14.27
CA ALA A 18 9.47 38.20 14.13
C ALA A 18 8.11 37.58 13.80
N LEU A 19 7.87 37.33 12.51
CA LEU A 19 6.89 36.35 12.09
C LEU A 19 7.40 35.01 12.63
N VAL A 20 6.98 34.67 13.85
CA VAL A 20 7.03 33.31 14.36
C VAL A 20 6.05 32.52 13.50
N ALA A 21 6.54 32.05 12.34
CA ALA A 21 5.98 30.87 11.75
C ALA A 21 6.03 29.80 12.84
N CYS A 22 4.91 29.15 13.13
CA CYS A 22 4.92 27.80 13.68
C CYS A 22 5.58 26.89 12.65
N GLU A 23 6.90 27.01 12.48
CA GLU A 23 7.71 25.87 12.12
C GLU A 23 7.72 24.99 13.36
N GLU A 24 6.76 24.08 13.39
CA GLU A 24 6.89 22.87 14.17
C GLU A 24 8.11 22.16 13.57
N GLY A 25 9.27 22.44 14.17
CA GLY A 25 10.56 21.94 13.74
C GLY A 25 10.49 20.43 13.64
N ALA A 26 10.48 19.92 12.40
CA ALA A 26 10.73 18.52 12.16
C ALA A 26 12.13 18.22 12.71
N PRO A 27 12.27 17.32 13.69
CA PRO A 27 13.59 16.95 14.19
C PRO A 27 14.38 16.38 13.02
N PHE A 28 15.61 16.85 12.84
CA PHE A 28 16.58 16.24 11.93
C PHE A 28 16.62 14.73 12.19
N GLY A 29 16.04 13.94 11.29
CA GLY A 29 15.95 12.47 11.39
C GLY A 29 14.58 11.86 11.12
N HIS A 30 13.47 12.59 11.21
CA HIS A 30 12.13 12.05 10.93
C HIS A 30 11.65 12.40 9.52
N GLN A 31 11.66 11.42 8.61
CA GLN A 31 11.01 11.56 7.30
C GLN A 31 9.49 11.69 7.48
N THR A 32 8.86 12.64 6.81
CA THR A 32 7.38 12.78 6.81
C THR A 32 6.73 11.52 6.21
N PHE A 33 5.46 11.24 6.59
CA PHE A 33 4.71 10.11 6.03
C PHE A 33 4.74 10.09 4.49
N ARG A 34 4.60 11.26 3.85
CA ARG A 34 4.65 11.41 2.39
C ARG A 34 6.02 11.00 1.82
N ALA A 35 7.12 11.42 2.45
CA ALA A 35 8.47 11.06 2.01
C ALA A 35 8.71 9.54 2.16
N GLN A 36 8.30 8.96 3.28
CA GLN A 36 8.39 7.52 3.52
C GLN A 36 7.56 6.72 2.51
N TYR A 37 6.34 7.19 2.20
CA TYR A 37 5.46 6.60 1.19
C TYR A 37 6.10 6.63 -0.21
N ALA A 38 6.67 7.77 -0.61
CA ALA A 38 7.35 7.88 -1.91
C ALA A 38 8.52 6.88 -2.03
N VAL A 39 9.32 6.72 -0.97
CA VAL A 39 10.41 5.73 -0.93
C VAL A 39 9.88 4.29 -1.02
N ALA A 40 8.77 3.98 -0.34
CA ALA A 40 8.15 2.66 -0.41
C ALA A 40 7.63 2.36 -1.82
N ARG A 41 6.97 3.35 -2.45
CA ARG A 41 6.41 3.23 -3.80
C ARG A 41 7.50 3.06 -4.86
N ASP A 42 8.57 3.87 -4.79
CA ASP A 42 9.73 3.75 -5.67
C ASP A 42 10.39 2.37 -5.54
N ALA A 43 10.56 1.86 -4.32
CA ALA A 43 11.09 0.52 -4.11
C ALA A 43 10.19 -0.56 -4.74
N LEU A 44 8.86 -0.43 -4.65
CA LEU A 44 7.92 -1.35 -5.27
C LEU A 44 7.99 -1.31 -6.80
N GLU A 45 8.04 -0.12 -7.39
CA GLU A 45 8.06 0.08 -8.84
C GLU A 45 9.35 -0.44 -9.48
N ASN A 46 10.47 -0.30 -8.77
CA ASN A 46 11.78 -0.81 -9.20
C ASN A 46 12.03 -2.29 -8.83
N GLY A 47 11.02 -3.01 -8.34
CA GLY A 47 11.14 -4.45 -8.04
C GLY A 47 11.89 -4.79 -6.75
N HIS A 48 12.23 -3.80 -5.93
CA HIS A 48 12.85 -3.99 -4.62
C HIS A 48 11.81 -4.39 -3.56
N TYR A 49 11.09 -5.49 -3.78
CA TYR A 49 9.91 -5.88 -3.00
C TYR A 49 10.20 -6.09 -1.51
N GLU A 50 11.38 -6.60 -1.16
CA GLU A 50 11.80 -6.73 0.24
C GLU A 50 11.90 -5.37 0.95
N LYS A 51 12.51 -4.40 0.28
CA LYS A 51 12.66 -3.03 0.80
C LYS A 51 11.30 -2.33 0.87
N ALA A 52 10.47 -2.51 -0.16
CA ALA A 52 9.11 -1.98 -0.19
C ALA A 52 8.27 -2.56 0.96
N GLY A 53 8.31 -3.87 1.17
CA GLY A 53 7.56 -4.56 2.21
C GLY A 53 7.89 -4.01 3.61
N ARG A 54 9.19 -3.94 3.95
CA ARG A 54 9.62 -3.34 5.21
C ARG A 54 9.21 -1.87 5.37
N SER A 55 9.13 -1.13 4.27
CA SER A 55 8.75 0.29 4.30
C SER A 55 7.24 0.45 4.51
N TYR A 56 6.42 -0.35 3.82
CA TYR A 56 4.97 -0.36 4.03
C TYR A 56 4.56 -0.85 5.41
N GLN A 57 5.27 -1.84 5.99
CA GLN A 57 5.04 -2.26 7.37
C GLN A 57 5.25 -1.11 8.36
N ARG A 58 6.35 -0.37 8.24
CA ARG A 58 6.62 0.82 9.07
C ARG A 58 5.58 1.93 8.86
N LEU A 59 5.21 2.20 7.61
CA LEU A 59 4.18 3.18 7.28
C LEU A 59 2.83 2.83 7.93
N MET A 60 2.49 1.54 8.02
CA MET A 60 1.22 1.09 8.56
C MET A 60 1.03 1.46 10.04
N GLU A 61 2.12 1.54 10.82
CA GLU A 61 2.09 1.99 12.23
C GLU A 61 1.67 3.46 12.36
N GLN A 62 1.89 4.27 11.31
CA GLN A 62 1.69 5.72 11.31
C GLN A 62 0.57 6.15 10.35
N ALA A 63 -0.09 5.20 9.68
CA ALA A 63 -0.98 5.48 8.55
C ALA A 63 -2.32 6.11 8.95
N GLY A 64 -2.76 5.94 10.20
CA GLY A 64 -4.05 6.44 10.69
C GLY A 64 -5.19 6.11 9.71
N PRO A 65 -5.93 7.11 9.19
CA PRO A 65 -7.03 6.86 8.25
C PRO A 65 -6.59 6.27 6.90
N PHE A 66 -5.30 6.35 6.54
CA PHE A 66 -4.76 5.76 5.31
C PHE A 66 -4.40 4.28 5.46
N ALA A 67 -4.56 3.69 6.66
CA ALA A 67 -4.17 2.31 6.94
C ALA A 67 -4.74 1.28 5.94
N PRO A 68 -6.01 1.36 5.48
CA PRO A 68 -6.53 0.43 4.49
C PRO A 68 -5.76 0.47 3.16
N ARG A 69 -5.43 1.68 2.69
CA ARG A 69 -4.67 1.87 1.45
C ARG A 69 -3.24 1.34 1.58
N ILE A 70 -2.56 1.67 2.68
CA ILE A 70 -1.20 1.19 2.94
C ILE A 70 -1.17 -0.34 3.05
N ARG A 71 -2.17 -0.95 3.70
CA ARG A 71 -2.31 -2.40 3.76
C ARG A 71 -2.52 -3.02 2.38
N LEU A 72 -3.29 -2.37 1.49
CA LEU A 72 -3.50 -2.87 0.13
C LEU A 72 -2.19 -2.85 -0.68
N GLU A 73 -1.41 -1.77 -0.58
CA GLU A 73 -0.10 -1.67 -1.24
C GLU A 73 0.91 -2.67 -0.66
N TYR A 74 0.86 -2.91 0.66
CA TYR A 74 1.63 -3.97 1.30
C TYR A 74 1.26 -5.36 0.76
N ALA A 75 -0.05 -5.67 0.67
CA ALA A 75 -0.53 -6.93 0.10
C ALA A 75 -0.09 -7.11 -1.36
N HIS A 76 -0.14 -6.06 -2.18
CA HIS A 76 0.41 -6.07 -3.54
C HIS A 76 1.92 -6.34 -3.56
N THR A 77 2.67 -5.73 -2.65
CA THR A 77 4.11 -5.95 -2.54
C THR A 77 4.44 -7.40 -2.21
N LEU A 78 3.70 -8.00 -1.28
CA LEU A 78 3.83 -9.42 -0.91
C LEU A 78 3.50 -10.34 -2.08
N LEU A 79 2.42 -10.04 -2.81
CA LEU A 79 2.04 -10.78 -4.01
C LEU A 79 3.17 -10.76 -5.05
N ARG A 80 3.76 -9.59 -5.30
CA ARG A 80 4.86 -9.41 -6.26
C ARG A 80 6.18 -10.05 -5.81
N LYS A 81 6.39 -10.13 -4.49
CA LYS A 81 7.52 -10.84 -3.86
C LYS A 81 7.38 -12.37 -3.94
N GLY A 82 6.16 -12.89 -4.12
CA GLY A 82 5.88 -14.33 -4.08
C GLY A 82 5.41 -14.84 -2.71
N ASP A 83 5.19 -13.96 -1.73
CA ASP A 83 4.62 -14.32 -0.43
C ASP A 83 3.08 -14.33 -0.51
N TYR A 84 2.56 -15.34 -1.22
CA TYR A 84 1.15 -15.40 -1.57
C TYR A 84 0.25 -15.62 -0.35
N ALA A 85 0.69 -16.42 0.62
CA ALA A 85 -0.07 -16.65 1.85
C ALA A 85 -0.27 -15.36 2.64
N GLN A 86 0.80 -14.58 2.85
CA GLN A 86 0.68 -13.31 3.55
C GLN A 86 -0.08 -12.26 2.72
N ALA A 87 0.10 -12.24 1.40
CA ALA A 87 -0.67 -11.36 0.51
C ALA A 87 -2.18 -11.62 0.62
N ALA A 88 -2.59 -12.89 0.55
CA ALA A 88 -3.99 -13.29 0.68
C ALA A 88 -4.57 -12.93 2.06
N ALA A 89 -3.78 -13.09 3.13
CA ALA A 89 -4.20 -12.73 4.49
C ALA A 89 -4.41 -11.22 4.64
N GLN A 90 -3.44 -10.40 4.22
CA GLN A 90 -3.52 -8.93 4.33
C GLN A 90 -4.67 -8.36 3.49
N ALA A 91 -4.84 -8.85 2.26
CA ALA A 91 -5.96 -8.49 1.40
C ALA A 91 -7.29 -8.99 1.96
N GLY A 92 -7.32 -10.17 2.59
CA GLY A 92 -8.51 -10.72 3.25
C GLY A 92 -9.05 -9.85 4.38
N THR A 93 -8.16 -9.26 5.20
CA THR A 93 -8.55 -8.28 6.22
C THR A 93 -9.30 -7.09 5.60
N LEU A 94 -8.82 -6.57 4.46
CA LEU A 94 -9.49 -5.48 3.75
C LEU A 94 -10.81 -5.92 3.13
N VAL A 95 -10.90 -7.13 2.58
CA VAL A 95 -12.15 -7.65 2.03
C VAL A 95 -13.26 -7.71 3.07
N GLN A 96 -12.91 -7.95 4.34
CA GLN A 96 -13.85 -8.00 5.46
C GLN A 96 -14.22 -6.60 6.00
N GLY A 97 -13.28 -5.65 5.98
CA GLY A 97 -13.46 -4.32 6.57
C GLY A 97 -13.95 -3.23 5.62
N GLU A 98 -13.63 -3.34 4.33
CA GLU A 98 -13.88 -2.29 3.33
C GLU A 98 -15.16 -2.56 2.53
N LYS A 99 -15.60 -1.55 1.76
CA LYS A 99 -16.73 -1.65 0.82
C LYS A 99 -16.37 -1.07 -0.55
N GLY A 100 -17.24 -1.29 -1.53
CA GLY A 100 -17.10 -0.73 -2.88
C GLY A 100 -15.76 -1.07 -3.54
N ALA A 101 -15.19 -0.10 -4.24
CA ALA A 101 -13.96 -0.26 -5.01
C ALA A 101 -12.75 -0.70 -4.16
N ALA A 102 -12.63 -0.21 -2.92
CA ALA A 102 -11.53 -0.60 -2.03
C ALA A 102 -11.59 -2.10 -1.69
N ARG A 103 -12.79 -2.60 -1.37
CA ARG A 103 -13.03 -4.04 -1.15
C ARG A 103 -12.77 -4.85 -2.42
N ALA A 104 -13.20 -4.36 -3.58
CA ALA A 104 -13.01 -5.06 -4.85
C ALA A 104 -11.54 -5.15 -5.26
N ALA A 105 -10.77 -4.07 -5.07
CA ALA A 105 -9.33 -4.08 -5.31
C ALA A 105 -8.60 -5.07 -4.38
N ALA A 106 -8.95 -5.09 -3.09
CA ALA A 106 -8.43 -6.09 -2.17
C ALA A 106 -8.83 -7.51 -2.57
N LEU A 107 -10.06 -7.72 -3.01
CA LEU A 107 -10.53 -9.03 -3.47
C LEU A 107 -9.77 -9.51 -4.71
N ALA A 108 -9.42 -8.62 -5.64
CA ALA A 108 -8.60 -8.95 -6.80
C ALA A 108 -7.19 -9.42 -6.39
N VAL A 109 -6.56 -8.74 -5.44
CA VAL A 109 -5.26 -9.15 -4.86
C VAL A 109 -5.36 -10.49 -4.17
N LYS A 110 -6.34 -10.66 -3.28
CA LYS A 110 -6.58 -11.90 -2.55
C LYS A 110 -6.79 -13.08 -3.51
N ALA A 111 -7.69 -12.93 -4.48
CA ALA A 111 -8.00 -14.00 -5.42
C ALA A 111 -6.80 -14.35 -6.31
N THR A 112 -5.97 -13.37 -6.69
CA THR A 112 -4.72 -13.63 -7.42
C THR A 112 -3.73 -14.40 -6.55
N ALA A 113 -3.55 -14.01 -5.30
CA ALA A 113 -2.68 -14.72 -4.36
C ALA A 113 -3.16 -16.16 -4.11
N GLU A 114 -4.46 -16.37 -3.91
CA GLU A 114 -5.06 -17.70 -3.75
C GLU A 114 -4.86 -18.59 -4.97
N HIS A 115 -4.92 -18.02 -6.18
CA HIS A 115 -4.60 -18.77 -7.39
C HIS A 115 -3.14 -19.23 -7.40
N GLU A 116 -2.19 -18.39 -7.02
CA GLU A 116 -0.78 -18.79 -6.95
C GLU A 116 -0.53 -19.85 -5.85
N ILE A 117 -1.20 -19.74 -4.69
CA ILE A 117 -1.18 -20.78 -3.66
C ILE A 117 -1.73 -22.10 -4.23
N ALA A 118 -2.83 -22.04 -4.98
CA ALA A 118 -3.40 -23.23 -5.60
C ALA A 118 -2.38 -23.91 -6.52
N LEU A 119 -1.67 -23.15 -7.36
CA LEU A 119 -0.63 -23.70 -8.24
C LEU A 119 0.50 -24.37 -7.44
N GLN A 120 0.93 -23.77 -6.33
CA GLN A 120 1.93 -24.36 -5.43
C GLN A 120 1.44 -25.68 -4.81
N MET A 121 0.19 -25.71 -4.31
CA MET A 121 -0.40 -26.91 -3.73
C MET A 121 -0.52 -28.04 -4.75
N LEU A 122 -0.96 -27.72 -5.97
CA LEU A 122 -1.06 -28.70 -7.05
C LEU A 122 0.31 -29.23 -7.47
N ALA A 123 1.33 -28.37 -7.54
CA ALA A 123 2.70 -28.79 -7.83
C ALA A 123 3.28 -29.70 -6.73
N ALA A 124 2.87 -29.50 -5.48
CA ALA A 124 3.23 -30.35 -4.34
C ALA A 124 2.41 -31.65 -4.26
N GLY A 125 1.46 -31.89 -5.16
CA GLY A 125 0.57 -33.07 -5.16
C GLY A 125 -0.65 -32.95 -4.24
N ASN A 126 -0.83 -31.81 -3.55
CA ASN A 126 -1.95 -31.54 -2.65
C ASN A 126 -3.20 -31.13 -3.46
N ARG A 127 -3.82 -32.10 -4.14
CA ARG A 127 -4.91 -31.87 -5.10
C ARG A 127 -6.15 -31.23 -4.46
N ASN A 128 -6.56 -31.70 -3.27
CA ASN A 128 -7.78 -31.23 -2.62
C ASN A 128 -7.65 -29.78 -2.15
N GLU A 129 -6.54 -29.46 -1.49
CA GLU A 129 -6.20 -28.10 -1.05
C GLU A 129 -6.07 -27.18 -2.26
N GLY A 130 -5.34 -27.62 -3.30
CA GLY A 130 -5.21 -26.86 -4.54
C GLY A 130 -6.55 -26.56 -5.19
N LYS A 131 -7.46 -27.53 -5.26
CA LYS A 131 -8.83 -27.34 -5.78
C LYS A 131 -9.62 -26.32 -4.97
N SER A 132 -9.56 -26.40 -3.63
CA SER A 132 -10.22 -25.45 -2.74
C SER A 132 -9.74 -24.00 -2.98
N TYR A 133 -8.43 -23.80 -3.13
CA TYR A 133 -7.88 -22.48 -3.45
C TYR A 133 -8.29 -22.00 -4.86
N LEU A 134 -8.33 -22.88 -5.87
CA LEU A 134 -8.85 -22.52 -7.20
C LEU A 134 -10.31 -22.08 -7.14
N GLU A 135 -11.14 -22.73 -6.33
CA GLU A 135 -12.55 -22.37 -6.15
C GLU A 135 -12.72 -21.03 -5.44
N SER A 136 -11.90 -20.75 -4.43
CA SER A 136 -11.86 -19.43 -3.77
C SER A 136 -11.46 -18.32 -4.75
N ALA A 137 -10.38 -18.55 -5.50
CA ALA A 137 -9.88 -17.60 -6.49
C ALA A 137 -10.90 -17.33 -7.62
N ASP A 138 -11.53 -18.37 -8.18
CA ASP A 138 -12.56 -18.23 -9.22
C ASP A 138 -13.75 -17.39 -8.72
N ARG A 139 -14.23 -17.65 -7.50
CA ARG A 139 -15.33 -16.86 -6.90
C ARG A 139 -14.93 -15.39 -6.70
N GLY A 140 -13.75 -15.13 -6.14
CA GLY A 140 -13.26 -13.77 -5.93
C GLY A 140 -13.09 -13.00 -7.23
N MET A 141 -12.46 -13.60 -8.24
CA MET A 141 -12.31 -12.99 -9.57
C MET A 141 -13.67 -12.77 -10.26
N ALA A 142 -14.60 -13.73 -10.14
CA ALA A 142 -15.93 -13.59 -10.70
C ALA A 142 -16.69 -12.40 -10.08
N GLU A 143 -16.57 -12.20 -8.78
CA GLU A 143 -17.21 -11.09 -8.07
C GLU A 143 -16.63 -9.74 -8.52
N VAL A 144 -15.30 -9.62 -8.60
CA VAL A 144 -14.64 -8.39 -9.09
C VAL A 144 -15.09 -8.07 -10.51
N LEU A 145 -15.00 -9.04 -11.43
CA LEU A 145 -15.39 -8.85 -12.84
C LEU A 145 -16.87 -8.49 -13.02
N LYS A 146 -17.73 -8.94 -12.11
CA LYS A 146 -19.16 -8.62 -12.13
C LYS A 146 -19.46 -7.23 -11.59
N THR A 147 -18.78 -6.82 -10.52
CA THR A 147 -19.16 -5.62 -9.75
C THR A 147 -18.31 -4.39 -10.08
N HIS A 148 -17.06 -4.60 -10.49
CA HIS A 148 -16.06 -3.58 -10.77
C HIS A 148 -15.23 -3.99 -12.01
N PRO A 149 -15.84 -4.16 -13.20
CA PRO A 149 -15.15 -4.59 -14.41
C PRO A 149 -14.02 -3.62 -14.83
N GLU A 150 -14.10 -2.36 -14.43
CA GLU A 150 -13.05 -1.34 -14.65
C GLU A 150 -11.72 -1.67 -13.97
N LEU A 151 -11.72 -2.58 -12.98
CA LEU A 151 -10.48 -3.07 -12.35
C LEU A 151 -9.73 -4.10 -13.20
N ASP A 152 -10.27 -4.51 -14.35
CA ASP A 152 -9.60 -5.40 -15.31
C ASP A 152 -9.54 -4.81 -16.73
N PRO A 153 -8.93 -3.61 -16.92
CA PRO A 153 -8.97 -2.89 -18.19
C PRO A 153 -8.27 -3.62 -19.35
N ILE A 154 -7.36 -4.54 -19.04
CA ILE A 154 -6.60 -5.32 -20.02
C ILE A 154 -6.96 -6.81 -20.02
N GLY A 155 -8.02 -7.21 -19.30
CA GLY A 155 -8.51 -8.60 -19.29
C GLY A 155 -7.60 -9.61 -18.56
N SER A 156 -6.66 -9.17 -17.74
CA SER A 156 -5.74 -10.03 -17.00
C SER A 156 -6.44 -10.90 -15.96
N LEU A 157 -7.41 -10.32 -15.24
CA LEU A 157 -8.18 -11.04 -14.22
C LEU A 157 -9.12 -12.06 -14.89
N ALA A 158 -9.77 -11.66 -15.98
CA ALA A 158 -10.61 -12.53 -16.80
C ALA A 158 -9.82 -13.71 -17.39
N ALA A 159 -8.62 -13.45 -17.93
CA ALA A 159 -7.75 -14.49 -18.47
C ALA A 159 -7.30 -15.48 -17.38
N ARG A 160 -6.91 -14.98 -16.19
CA ARG A 160 -6.57 -15.84 -15.05
C ARG A 160 -7.75 -16.71 -14.62
N ARG A 161 -8.96 -16.13 -14.54
CA ARG A 161 -10.17 -16.88 -14.22
C ARG A 161 -10.47 -17.98 -15.26
N ALA A 162 -10.26 -17.71 -16.55
CA ALA A 162 -10.41 -18.73 -17.60
C ALA A 162 -9.42 -19.90 -17.40
N SER A 163 -8.15 -19.60 -17.11
CA SER A 163 -7.14 -20.61 -16.77
C SER A 163 -7.53 -21.45 -15.55
N ILE A 164 -8.07 -20.81 -14.50
CA ILE A 164 -8.56 -21.50 -13.30
C ILE A 164 -9.67 -22.50 -13.67
N LYS A 165 -10.64 -22.09 -14.51
CA LYS A 165 -11.74 -22.96 -14.92
C LYS A 165 -11.27 -24.22 -15.65
N VAL A 166 -10.35 -24.06 -16.60
CA VAL A 166 -9.74 -25.19 -17.33
C VAL A 166 -9.04 -26.14 -16.36
N ARG A 167 -8.27 -25.59 -15.41
CA ARG A 167 -7.56 -26.41 -14.43
C ARG A 167 -8.50 -27.15 -13.49
N LYS A 168 -9.58 -26.50 -13.02
CA LYS A 168 -10.62 -27.13 -12.18
C LYS A 168 -11.29 -28.31 -12.89
N SER A 169 -11.54 -28.23 -14.19
CA SER A 169 -12.14 -29.37 -14.94
C SER A 169 -11.22 -30.59 -15.07
N ALA A 170 -9.91 -30.42 -14.84
CA ALA A 170 -8.93 -31.51 -14.86
C ALA A 170 -8.63 -32.09 -13.46
N LEU A 171 -9.30 -31.58 -12.40
CA LEU A 171 -9.06 -31.95 -11.00
C LEU A 171 -10.10 -32.88 -10.40
#